data_AF-A0A2G8JBM9-F1
#
_entry.id   AF-A0A2G8JBM9-F1
#
_cell.length_a   1.000
_cell.length_b   1.000
_cell.length_c   1.000
_cell.angle_alpha   90.00
_cell.angle_beta   90.00
_cell.angle_gamma   90.00
#
_symmetry.space_group_name_H-M   'P 1'
#
loop_
_entity.id
_entity.type
_entity.pdbx_description
1 polymer ?
#
loop_
_entity_poly.entity_id
_entity_poly.type
_entity_poly.pdbx_seq_one_letter_code
_entity_poly.pdbx_strand_id
1 'polypeptide(L)'
;MVDQYQQYTVESEGGTIHVDGNYTLPENIADNGGLVIAYKAYQSWKSAHPADDHPLPGLNLNPDQLYFLGFAQIWCSFQTPEHAHLSVLSDQHAPDKYRVVGSISNSVEFAEAF
;
A
#
# COMPACT_ATOMS: atom_id res chain seq x y z
N MET A 1 -9.89 9.55 4.57
CA MET A 1 -8.60 8.90 4.89
C MET A 1 -8.29 8.98 6.37
N VAL A 2 -8.42 10.13 7.05
CA VAL A 2 -8.23 10.21 8.52
C VAL A 2 -8.98 9.10 9.26
N ASP A 3 -10.30 9.02 9.09
CA ASP A 3 -11.13 8.03 9.80
C ASP A 3 -10.71 6.60 9.53
N GLN A 4 -10.37 6.28 8.28
CA GLN A 4 -9.90 4.95 7.86
C GLN A 4 -8.62 4.56 8.58
N TYR A 5 -7.59 5.40 8.49
CA TYR A 5 -6.27 5.09 9.05
C TYR A 5 -6.29 5.11 10.58
N GLN A 6 -7.16 5.90 11.20
CA GLN A 6 -7.37 5.90 12.64
C GLN A 6 -7.88 4.55 13.19
N GLN A 7 -8.54 3.72 12.36
CA GLN A 7 -9.00 2.39 12.77
C GLN A 7 -7.89 1.33 12.76
N TYR A 8 -6.75 1.63 12.15
CA TYR A 8 -5.65 0.67 12.08
C TYR A 8 -4.86 0.62 13.39
N THR A 9 -4.44 -0.58 13.77
CA THR A 9 -3.75 -0.83 15.03
C THR A 9 -2.41 -1.56 14.82
N VAL A 10 -1.44 -1.29 15.69
CA VAL A 10 -0.12 -1.90 15.66
C VAL A 10 0.18 -2.50 17.02
N GLU A 11 0.74 -3.70 17.03
CA GLU A 11 1.31 -4.28 18.24
C GLU A 11 2.60 -3.54 18.60
N SER A 12 2.63 -2.93 19.77
CA SER A 12 3.75 -2.13 20.24
C SER A 12 4.24 -2.58 21.62
N GLU A 13 5.35 -2.01 22.07
CA GLU A 13 5.72 -2.08 23.48
C GLU A 13 4.57 -1.51 24.33
N GLY A 14 4.11 -2.27 25.32
CA GLY A 14 2.97 -1.88 26.18
C GLY A 14 1.58 -2.20 25.63
N GLY A 15 1.45 -2.84 24.45
CA GLY A 15 0.19 -3.34 23.91
C GLY A 15 -0.15 -2.79 22.52
N THR A 16 -1.43 -2.88 22.15
CA THR A 16 -1.92 -2.42 20.84
C THR A 16 -2.18 -0.90 20.86
N ILE A 17 -1.62 -0.17 19.89
CA ILE A 17 -1.83 1.27 19.71
C ILE A 17 -2.47 1.57 18.35
N HIS A 18 -3.20 2.68 18.26
CA HIS A 18 -3.80 3.15 17.00
C HIS A 18 -2.83 3.99 16.19
N VAL A 19 -2.89 3.87 14.87
CA VAL A 19 -2.26 4.83 13.95
C VAL A 19 -3.00 6.17 14.06
N ASP A 20 -2.26 7.27 14.13
CA ASP A 20 -2.86 8.61 14.07
C ASP A 20 -3.13 8.98 12.60
N GLY A 21 -4.41 8.95 12.23
CA GLY A 21 -4.86 9.23 10.87
C GLY A 21 -4.74 10.70 10.48
N ASN A 22 -4.67 11.63 11.43
CA ASN A 22 -4.41 13.05 11.16
C ASN A 22 -2.93 13.29 10.92
N TYR A 23 -2.07 12.70 11.77
CA TYR A 23 -0.62 12.86 11.66
C TYR A 23 -0.08 12.27 10.35
N THR A 24 -0.59 11.11 9.95
CA THR A 24 -0.15 10.41 8.73
C THR A 24 -0.86 10.86 7.46
N LEU A 25 -1.82 11.79 7.55
CA LEU A 25 -2.71 12.16 6.45
C LEU A 25 -1.98 12.58 5.16
N PRO A 26 -0.94 13.44 5.18
CA PRO A 26 -0.28 13.89 3.95
C PRO A 26 0.34 12.73 3.16
N GLU A 27 1.01 11.81 3.85
CA GLU A 27 1.65 10.64 3.24
C GLU A 27 0.61 9.61 2.80
N ASN A 28 -0.47 9.42 3.56
CA ASN A 28 -1.56 8.54 3.13
C ASN A 28 -2.22 9.04 1.83
N ILE A 29 -2.39 10.36 1.68
CA ILE A 29 -2.87 10.97 0.42
C ILE A 29 -1.87 10.71 -0.70
N ALA A 30 -0.57 10.85 -0.45
CA ALA A 30 0.47 10.61 -1.43
C ALA A 30 0.51 9.16 -1.90
N ASP A 31 0.41 8.18 -0.99
CA ASP A 31 0.40 6.76 -1.32
C ASP A 31 -0.80 6.39 -2.19
N ASN A 32 -2.00 6.82 -1.79
CA ASN A 32 -3.23 6.54 -2.53
C ASN A 32 -3.22 7.22 -3.91
N GLY A 33 -2.86 8.49 -3.97
CA GLY A 33 -2.77 9.24 -5.22
C GLY A 33 -1.70 8.68 -6.16
N GLY A 34 -0.54 8.35 -5.61
CA GLY A 34 0.59 7.77 -6.34
C GLY A 34 0.23 6.42 -6.96
N LEU A 35 -0.42 5.53 -6.19
CA LEU A 35 -0.87 4.23 -6.68
C LEU A 35 -1.82 4.38 -7.88
N VAL A 36 -2.81 5.27 -7.79
CA VAL A 36 -3.79 5.52 -8.86
C VAL A 36 -3.13 6.11 -10.11
N ILE A 37 -2.24 7.10 -9.94
CA ILE A 37 -1.56 7.75 -11.07
C ILE A 37 -0.63 6.76 -11.78
N ALA A 38 0.16 6.00 -11.02
CA ALA A 38 1.08 5.02 -11.57
C ALA A 38 0.34 3.88 -12.27
N TYR A 39 -0.81 3.43 -11.75
CA TYR A 39 -1.60 2.37 -12.41
C TYR A 39 -2.20 2.87 -13.73
N LYS A 40 -2.74 4.09 -13.75
CA LYS A 40 -3.22 4.71 -15.00
C LYS A 40 -2.12 4.88 -16.05
N ALA A 41 -0.91 5.25 -15.61
CA ALA A 41 0.25 5.33 -16.48
C ALA A 41 0.63 3.95 -17.04
N TYR A 42 0.63 2.92 -16.19
CA TYR A 42 0.84 1.53 -16.61
C TYR A 42 -0.20 1.07 -17.63
N GLN A 43 -1.50 1.31 -17.40
CA GLN A 43 -2.56 0.93 -18.35
C GLN A 43 -2.44 1.67 -19.69
N SER A 44 -2.01 2.94 -19.66
CA SER A 44 -1.74 3.73 -20.88
C SER A 44 -0.55 3.13 -21.66
N TRP A 45 0.52 2.77 -20.95
CA TRP A 45 1.68 2.11 -21.54
C TRP A 45 1.31 0.74 -22.13
N LYS A 46 0.57 -0.08 -21.39
CA LYS A 46 0.10 -1.42 -21.79
C LYS A 46 -0.75 -1.36 -23.07
N SER A 47 -1.65 -0.37 -23.14
CA SER A 47 -2.48 -0.13 -24.33
C SER A 47 -1.65 0.24 -25.57
N ALA A 48 -0.53 0.93 -25.38
CA ALA A 48 0.40 1.28 -26.46
C ALA A 48 1.36 0.14 -26.83
N HIS A 49 1.55 -0.85 -25.96
CA HIS A 49 2.49 -1.96 -26.12
C HIS A 49 1.81 -3.34 -25.88
N PRO A 50 0.77 -3.70 -26.64
CA PRO A 50 0.00 -4.91 -26.39
C PRO A 50 0.80 -6.21 -26.53
N ALA A 51 1.94 -6.18 -27.23
CA ALA A 51 2.83 -7.32 -27.38
C ALA A 51 3.67 -7.62 -26.14
N ASP A 52 3.77 -6.68 -25.18
CA ASP A 52 4.62 -6.82 -24.00
C ASP A 52 3.83 -7.25 -22.75
N ASP A 53 2.52 -7.48 -22.89
CA ASP A 53 1.61 -7.88 -21.80
C ASP A 53 1.63 -9.39 -21.60
N HIS A 54 2.64 -9.88 -20.89
CA HIS A 54 2.86 -11.31 -20.66
C HIS A 54 2.95 -11.67 -19.18
N PRO A 55 2.34 -12.79 -18.75
CA PRO A 55 2.48 -13.28 -17.38
C PRO A 55 3.92 -13.72 -17.10
N LEU A 56 4.33 -13.63 -15.83
CA LEU A 56 5.64 -14.13 -15.41
C LEU A 56 5.65 -15.65 -15.27
N PRO A 57 6.70 -16.34 -15.75
CA PRO A 57 6.81 -17.78 -15.58
C PRO A 57 6.90 -18.15 -14.10
N GLY A 58 6.13 -19.17 -13.69
CA GLY A 58 6.11 -19.65 -12.29
C GLY A 58 5.15 -18.90 -11.36
N LEU A 59 4.46 -17.86 -11.84
CA LEU A 59 3.42 -17.15 -11.09
C LEU A 59 2.11 -17.21 -11.88
N ASN A 60 1.04 -17.70 -11.24
CA ASN A 60 -0.30 -17.70 -11.82
C ASN A 60 -1.01 -16.37 -11.53
N LEU A 61 -0.39 -15.27 -11.99
CA LEU A 61 -0.92 -13.91 -11.86
C LEU A 61 -0.85 -13.21 -13.22
N ASN A 62 -1.91 -12.47 -13.55
CA ASN A 62 -1.90 -11.61 -14.73
C ASN A 62 -1.08 -10.33 -14.47
N PRO A 63 -0.73 -9.56 -15.51
CA PRO A 63 0.10 -8.37 -15.35
C PRO A 63 -0.51 -7.27 -14.46
N ASP A 64 -1.83 -7.12 -14.43
CA ASP A 64 -2.52 -6.19 -13.50
C ASP A 64 -2.36 -6.63 -12.04
N GLN A 65 -2.51 -7.93 -11.76
CA GLN A 65 -2.27 -8.51 -10.44
C GLN A 65 -0.80 -8.36 -10.02
N LEU A 66 0.13 -8.54 -10.97
CA LEU A 66 1.57 -8.38 -10.74
C LEU A 66 1.94 -6.93 -10.42
N TYR A 67 1.26 -5.94 -11.01
CA TYR A 67 1.45 -4.53 -10.65
C TYR A 67 1.19 -4.29 -9.16
N PHE A 68 0.04 -4.73 -8.65
CA PHE A 68 -0.32 -4.56 -7.24
C PHE A 68 0.52 -5.43 -6.31
N LEU A 69 0.90 -6.64 -6.73
CA LEU A 69 1.86 -7.47 -5.98
C LEU A 69 3.21 -6.74 -5.85
N GLY A 70 3.72 -6.17 -6.94
CA GLY A 70 4.97 -5.41 -6.96
C GLY A 70 4.89 -4.19 -6.05
N PHE A 71 3.79 -3.43 -6.10
CA PHE A 71 3.52 -2.33 -5.18
C PHE A 71 3.60 -2.79 -3.71
N ALA A 72 2.91 -3.89 -3.36
CA ALA A 72 2.87 -4.38 -1.99
C ALA A 72 4.25 -4.87 -1.50
N GLN A 73 5.03 -5.51 -2.37
CA GLN A 73 6.33 -6.08 -2.01
C GLN A 73 7.39 -5.03 -1.66
N ILE A 74 7.28 -3.80 -2.16
CA ILE A 74 8.17 -2.69 -1.78
C ILE A 74 8.10 -2.43 -0.27
N TRP A 75 6.95 -2.69 0.34
CA TRP A 75 6.63 -2.42 1.74
C TRP A 75 6.71 -3.67 2.62
N CYS A 76 7.27 -4.77 2.13
CA CYS A 76 7.52 -5.95 2.94
C CYS A 76 8.59 -5.64 4.00
N SER A 77 8.15 -5.46 5.25
CA SER A 77 9.02 -5.18 6.39
C SER A 77 8.58 -5.89 7.67
N PHE A 78 9.46 -5.87 8.67
CA PHE A 78 9.19 -6.34 10.02
C PHE A 78 9.84 -5.38 11.00
N GLN A 79 9.15 -5.06 12.09
CA GLN A 79 9.63 -4.17 13.15
C GLN A 79 9.48 -4.86 14.50
N THR A 80 10.40 -4.59 15.44
CA THR A 80 10.22 -5.01 16.83
C THR A 80 9.11 -4.19 17.49
N PRO A 81 8.43 -4.68 18.54
CA PRO A 81 7.37 -3.93 19.22
C PRO A 81 7.81 -2.56 19.74
N GLU A 82 9.06 -2.43 20.19
CA GLU A 82 9.64 -1.18 20.68
C GLU A 82 9.83 -0.19 19.53
N HIS A 83 10.33 -0.66 18.38
CA HIS A 83 10.48 0.19 17.21
C HIS A 83 9.12 0.57 16.58
N ALA A 84 8.15 -0.35 16.60
CA ALA A 84 6.79 -0.07 16.16
C ALA A 84 6.13 1.01 17.05
N HIS A 85 6.34 0.95 18.37
CA HIS A 85 5.88 1.98 19.31
C HIS A 85 6.43 3.36 18.95
N LEU A 86 7.75 3.45 18.77
CA LEU A 86 8.42 4.70 18.42
C LEU A 86 7.98 5.22 17.05
N SER A 87 7.88 4.33 16.05
CA SER A 87 7.50 4.72 14.69
C SER A 87 6.12 5.35 14.64
N VAL A 88 5.12 4.77 15.32
CA VAL A 88 3.77 5.34 15.36
C VAL A 88 3.72 6.74 15.99
N LEU A 89 4.66 7.07 16.88
CA LEU A 89 4.70 8.37 17.56
C LEU A 89 5.50 9.45 16.81
N SER A 90 6.48 9.05 15.97
CA SER A 90 7.43 10.00 15.38
C SER A 90 7.53 9.96 13.85
N ASP A 91 7.04 8.91 13.21
CA ASP A 91 7.04 8.78 11.76
C ASP A 91 5.74 9.31 11.17
N GLN A 92 5.85 10.25 10.23
CA GLN A 92 4.71 10.80 9.50
C GLN A 92 4.10 9.81 8.49
N HIS A 93 4.75 8.68 8.23
CA HIS A 93 4.18 7.62 7.39
C HIS A 93 3.38 6.64 8.25
N ALA A 94 2.26 6.15 7.72
CA ALA A 94 1.62 4.98 8.31
C ALA A 94 2.60 3.79 8.30
N PRO A 95 2.48 2.84 9.25
CA PRO A 95 3.26 1.61 9.21
C PRO A 95 3.15 0.92 7.85
N ASP A 96 4.25 0.33 7.35
CA ASP A 96 4.35 -0.19 5.98
C ASP A 96 3.18 -1.08 5.55
N LYS A 97 2.73 -1.98 6.44
CA LYS A 97 1.54 -2.81 6.22
C LYS A 97 0.29 -1.99 5.87
N TYR A 98 0.08 -0.86 6.54
CA TYR A 98 -1.07 0.02 6.34
C TYR A 98 -0.89 1.00 5.18
N ARG A 99 0.35 1.27 4.74
CA ARG A 99 0.59 1.91 3.43
C ARG A 99 0.07 1.03 2.30
N VAL A 100 0.30 -0.29 2.39
CA VAL A 100 -0.25 -1.26 1.43
C VAL A 100 -1.76 -1.38 1.58
N VAL A 101 -2.23 -1.86 2.75
CA VAL A 101 -3.65 -2.19 2.98
C VAL A 101 -4.54 -0.97 2.79
N GLY A 102 -4.15 0.19 3.33
CA GLY A 102 -4.91 1.42 3.20
C GLY A 102 -5.05 1.88 1.75
N SER A 103 -3.97 1.84 0.98
CA SER A 103 -3.98 2.25 -0.43
C SER A 103 -4.78 1.31 -1.32
N ILE A 104 -4.57 -0.01 -1.22
CA ILE A 104 -5.28 -0.97 -2.06
C ILE A 104 -6.76 -1.09 -1.69
N SER A 105 -7.14 -0.84 -0.42
CA SER A 105 -8.56 -0.82 0.00
C SER A 105 -9.36 0.30 -0.65
N ASN A 106 -8.68 1.35 -1.11
CA ASN A 106 -9.29 2.51 -1.77
C ASN A 106 -9.18 2.45 -3.31
N SER A 107 -8.61 1.38 -3.88
CA SER A 107 -8.47 1.22 -5.33
C SER A 107 -9.53 0.25 -5.85
N VAL A 108 -10.41 0.77 -6.70
CA VAL A 108 -11.38 -0.06 -7.44
C VAL A 108 -10.64 -0.98 -8.40
N GLU A 109 -9.55 -0.49 -8.98
CA GLU A 109 -8.73 -1.25 -9.92
C GLU A 109 -8.05 -2.45 -9.27
N PHE A 110 -7.63 -2.34 -7.99
CA PHE A 110 -7.16 -3.49 -7.22
C PHE A 110 -8.28 -4.53 -7.04
N ALA A 111 -9.48 -4.08 -6.68
CA ALA A 111 -10.64 -4.95 -6.49
C ALA A 111 -11.14 -5.61 -7.80
N GLU A 112 -10.85 -5.01 -8.95
CA GLU A 112 -11.13 -5.62 -10.27
C GLU A 112 -10.05 -6.62 -10.68
N ALA A 113 -8.80 -6.40 -10.27
CA ALA A 113 -7.68 -7.28 -10.59
C ALA A 113 -7.67 -8.58 -9.77
N PHE A 114 -8.23 -8.60 -8.55
CA PHE A 114 -8.24 -9.75 -7.63
C PHE A 114 -9.66 -10.17 -7.24
#